data_AF-A0A7S3YZT9-F1
#
_entry.id   AF-A0A7S3YZT9-F1
#
_cell.length_a   1.000
_cell.length_b   1.000
_cell.length_c   1.000
_cell.angle_alpha   90.00
_cell.angle_beta   90.00
_cell.angle_gamma   90.00
#
_symmetry.space_group_name_H-M   'P 1'
#
loop_
_entity.id
_entity.type
_entity.pdbx_description
1 polymer ?
#
loop_
_entity_poly.entity_id
_entity_poly.type
_entity_poly.pdbx_seq_one_letter_code
_entity_poly.pdbx_strand_id
1 'polypeptide(L)'
;PLSSIIIRYHPSSSSSSSTDLLNVGNACTRCLSSDHLITADLATQIGKNVIFVMTHVDVKGVETLLRYLAKLAKKPRPKGPAARQLLLSGERKEEGWVIRRRCIFQIWGAVASALDPERMRPLIPIILPAVYLATEKKNPGTRPDEGTEQLKELGSQLLDLLQVRLGHQYFAEAFNQVRTEIAAKRAQRSARRKMQKVQDPMQAAKRKMASQQNKVKAKRRKKELQKAIRTGELAMVMEKKVRVSKKNKRRRSS
;
A
#
# COMPACT_ATOMS: atom_id res chain seq x y z
N PRO A 1 -4.27 -26.97 0.77
CA PRO A 1 -5.70 -27.38 0.69
C PRO A 1 -6.63 -26.23 1.10
N LEU A 2 -7.20 -25.54 0.11
CA LEU A 2 -8.08 -24.37 0.26
C LEU A 2 -9.53 -24.75 0.65
N SER A 3 -9.71 -25.75 1.52
CA SER A 3 -11.00 -26.41 1.74
C SER A 3 -11.64 -26.22 3.12
N SER A 4 -11.10 -25.37 4.00
CA SER A 4 -11.65 -25.22 5.35
C SER A 4 -11.81 -23.77 5.75
N ILE A 5 -12.99 -23.48 6.32
CA ILE A 5 -13.53 -22.16 6.69
C ILE A 5 -14.10 -21.40 5.48
N ILE A 6 -15.20 -21.96 4.96
CA ILE A 6 -16.34 -21.21 4.44
C ILE A 6 -17.13 -20.79 5.68
N ILE A 7 -17.30 -19.49 5.93
CA ILE A 7 -18.39 -19.04 6.80
C ILE A 7 -19.66 -19.48 6.06
N ARG A 8 -20.32 -20.55 6.54
CA ARG A 8 -21.64 -20.94 6.05
C ARG A 8 -22.59 -19.84 6.46
N TYR A 9 -22.76 -18.84 5.60
CA TYR A 9 -23.91 -17.96 5.68
C TYR A 9 -25.12 -18.80 5.30
N HIS A 10 -25.90 -19.22 6.30
CA HIS A 10 -27.23 -19.76 6.08
C HIS A 10 -28.13 -18.59 5.67
N PRO A 11 -28.69 -18.56 4.45
CA PRO A 11 -29.68 -17.56 4.09
C PRO A 11 -30.99 -17.96 4.76
N SER A 12 -31.09 -17.69 6.06
CA SER A 12 -32.35 -17.75 6.77
C SER A 12 -33.18 -16.55 6.33
N SER A 13 -34.00 -16.75 5.30
CA SER A 13 -35.26 -16.02 5.11
C SER A 13 -35.20 -14.50 5.31
N SER A 14 -34.60 -13.78 4.38
CA SER A 14 -34.98 -12.42 3.96
C SER A 14 -33.96 -11.94 2.94
N SER A 15 -34.44 -11.28 1.88
CA SER A 15 -33.62 -10.54 0.92
C SER A 15 -32.64 -9.62 1.67
N SER A 16 -31.39 -10.06 1.85
CA SER A 16 -30.34 -9.16 2.31
C SER A 16 -30.21 -8.07 1.26
N SER A 17 -30.60 -6.85 1.60
CA SER A 17 -30.58 -5.75 0.65
C SER A 17 -29.15 -5.60 0.13
N SER A 18 -28.98 -5.30 -1.17
CA SER A 18 -27.65 -5.02 -1.75
C SER A 18 -26.86 -3.98 -0.94
N THR A 19 -27.56 -3.12 -0.18
CA THR A 19 -26.97 -2.17 0.76
C THR A 19 -26.29 -2.83 1.96
N ASP A 20 -26.84 -3.91 2.50
CA ASP A 20 -26.32 -4.58 3.70
C ASP A 20 -25.04 -5.33 3.38
N LEU A 21 -24.99 -6.02 2.24
CA LEU A 21 -23.77 -6.64 1.73
C LEU A 21 -22.68 -5.58 1.47
N LEU A 22 -23.03 -4.43 0.91
CA LEU A 22 -22.09 -3.35 0.68
C LEU A 22 -21.56 -2.75 2.00
N ASN A 23 -22.40 -2.64 3.03
CA ASN A 23 -21.99 -2.22 4.37
C ASN A 23 -20.99 -3.19 5.00
N VAL A 24 -21.24 -4.50 4.86
CA VAL A 24 -20.29 -5.55 5.29
C VAL A 24 -18.97 -5.41 4.53
N GLY A 25 -19.01 -5.26 3.20
CA GLY A 25 -17.82 -5.03 2.38
C GLY A 25 -17.02 -3.80 2.82
N ASN A 26 -17.71 -2.69 3.12
CA ASN A 26 -17.09 -1.46 3.62
C ASN A 26 -16.45 -1.67 5.01
N ALA A 27 -17.07 -2.42 5.90
CA ALA A 27 -16.50 -2.76 7.21
C ALA A 27 -15.24 -3.62 7.05
N CYS A 28 -15.31 -4.68 6.24
CA CYS A 28 -14.18 -5.56 5.94
C CYS A 28 -12.99 -4.80 5.34
N THR A 29 -13.24 -3.93 4.36
CA THR A 29 -12.17 -3.14 3.75
C THR A 29 -11.57 -2.11 4.72
N ARG A 30 -12.35 -1.52 5.63
CA ARG A 30 -11.81 -0.69 6.71
C ARG A 30 -10.88 -1.46 7.64
N CYS A 31 -11.20 -2.71 7.99
CA CYS A 31 -10.32 -3.57 8.79
C CYS A 31 -8.95 -3.76 8.15
N LEU A 32 -8.87 -3.82 6.80
CA LEU A 32 -7.58 -3.87 6.11
C LEU A 32 -6.70 -2.65 6.40
N SER A 33 -7.28 -1.50 6.75
CA SER A 33 -6.57 -0.20 6.90
C SER A 33 -5.71 -0.10 8.17
N SER A 34 -5.85 -1.02 9.11
CA SER A 34 -5.12 -1.02 10.38
C SER A 34 -3.72 -1.66 10.23
N ASP A 35 -2.68 -0.84 9.99
CA ASP A 35 -1.30 -1.31 9.68
C ASP A 35 -0.67 -2.21 10.76
N HIS A 36 -1.10 -2.07 12.02
CA HIS A 36 -0.45 -2.68 13.19
C HIS A 36 -1.13 -3.95 13.71
N LEU A 37 -2.30 -4.31 13.16
CA LEU A 37 -3.10 -5.46 13.61
C LEU A 37 -3.32 -6.50 12.51
N ILE A 38 -2.90 -6.20 11.28
CA ILE A 38 -3.17 -7.09 10.14
C ILE A 38 -2.16 -8.24 10.10
N THR A 39 -2.62 -9.44 10.43
CA THR A 39 -1.89 -10.70 10.23
C THR A 39 -2.26 -11.31 8.87
N ALA A 40 -1.43 -12.24 8.37
CA ALA A 40 -1.68 -12.91 7.09
C ALA A 40 -3.02 -13.68 7.09
N ASP A 41 -3.34 -14.37 8.18
CA ASP A 41 -4.59 -15.13 8.31
C ASP A 41 -5.81 -14.22 8.34
N LEU A 42 -5.76 -13.14 9.11
CA LEU A 42 -6.82 -12.15 9.18
C LEU A 42 -7.03 -11.48 7.82
N ALA A 43 -5.95 -11.12 7.12
CA ALA A 43 -6.03 -10.57 5.77
C ALA A 43 -6.70 -11.55 4.79
N THR A 44 -6.39 -12.84 4.91
CA THR A 44 -7.00 -13.89 4.08
C THR A 44 -8.49 -14.02 4.35
N GLN A 45 -8.91 -14.04 5.62
CA GLN A 45 -10.33 -14.09 6.00
C GLN A 45 -11.10 -12.85 5.51
N ILE A 46 -10.53 -11.66 5.71
CA ILE A 46 -11.10 -10.42 5.20
C ILE A 46 -11.21 -10.46 3.67
N GLY A 47 -10.18 -10.94 2.98
CA GLY A 47 -10.15 -11.08 1.53
C GLY A 47 -11.28 -11.96 1.02
N LYS A 48 -11.48 -13.14 1.63
CA LYS A 48 -12.59 -14.05 1.30
C LYS A 48 -13.96 -13.35 1.43
N ASN A 49 -14.19 -12.64 2.54
CA ASN A 49 -15.45 -11.93 2.76
C ASN A 49 -15.68 -10.82 1.75
N VAL A 50 -14.63 -10.06 1.42
CA VAL A 50 -14.70 -8.99 0.41
C VAL A 50 -14.99 -9.56 -0.98
N ILE A 51 -14.33 -10.66 -1.37
CA ILE A 51 -14.59 -11.35 -2.64
C ILE A 51 -16.05 -11.80 -2.69
N PHE A 52 -16.54 -12.46 -1.63
CA PHE A 52 -17.93 -12.88 -1.55
C PHE A 52 -18.90 -11.72 -1.74
N VAL A 53 -18.70 -10.59 -1.05
CA VAL A 53 -19.55 -9.40 -1.25
C VAL A 53 -19.48 -8.93 -2.71
N MET A 54 -18.28 -8.83 -3.28
CA MET A 54 -18.07 -8.30 -4.64
C MET A 54 -18.68 -9.18 -5.74
N THR A 55 -18.84 -10.48 -5.52
CA THR A 55 -19.53 -11.36 -6.49
C THR A 55 -21.05 -11.28 -6.40
N HIS A 56 -21.61 -10.77 -5.28
CA HIS A 56 -23.05 -10.73 -5.02
C HIS A 56 -23.67 -9.32 -5.08
N VAL A 57 -22.86 -8.28 -5.31
CA VAL A 57 -23.34 -6.90 -5.50
C VAL A 57 -23.28 -6.47 -6.97
N ASP A 58 -24.00 -5.40 -7.28
CA ASP A 58 -23.98 -4.78 -8.60
C ASP A 58 -22.60 -4.16 -8.93
N VAL A 59 -22.39 -3.82 -10.21
CA VAL A 59 -21.10 -3.28 -10.67
C VAL A 59 -20.72 -2.00 -9.92
N LYS A 60 -21.68 -1.16 -9.52
CA LYS A 60 -21.43 0.07 -8.74
C LYS A 60 -20.94 -0.24 -7.32
N GLY A 61 -21.50 -1.26 -6.67
CA GLY A 61 -21.02 -1.76 -5.38
C GLY A 61 -19.58 -2.26 -5.47
N VAL A 62 -19.26 -3.06 -6.50
CA VAL A 62 -17.90 -3.54 -6.76
C VAL A 62 -16.94 -2.36 -6.98
N GLU A 63 -17.34 -1.39 -7.81
CA GLU A 63 -16.56 -0.19 -8.11
C GLU A 63 -16.19 0.58 -6.84
N THR A 64 -17.17 0.76 -5.93
CA THR A 64 -16.99 1.47 -4.66
C THR A 64 -15.91 0.81 -3.80
N LEU A 65 -16.00 -0.51 -3.65
CA LEU A 65 -15.03 -1.29 -2.88
C LEU A 65 -13.63 -1.26 -3.55
N LEU A 66 -13.56 -1.42 -4.87
CA LEU A 66 -12.30 -1.35 -5.62
C LEU A 66 -11.62 0.01 -5.48
N ARG A 67 -12.37 1.11 -5.51
CA ARG A 67 -11.81 2.45 -5.30
C ARG A 67 -11.20 2.59 -3.91
N TYR A 68 -11.82 2.00 -2.89
CA TYR A 68 -11.26 1.98 -1.53
C TYR A 68 -9.98 1.13 -1.47
N LEU A 69 -10.02 -0.10 -1.98
CA LEU A 69 -8.86 -0.98 -2.06
C LEU A 69 -7.69 -0.35 -2.85
N ALA A 70 -7.97 0.34 -3.95
CA ALA A 70 -6.96 1.05 -4.75
C ALA A 70 -6.32 2.22 -3.99
N LYS A 71 -7.04 2.86 -3.06
CA LYS A 71 -6.45 3.84 -2.13
C LYS A 71 -5.52 3.15 -1.14
N LEU A 72 -5.92 2.02 -0.59
CA LEU A 72 -5.13 1.23 0.36
C LEU A 72 -3.88 0.58 -0.26
N ALA A 73 -3.94 0.21 -1.53
CA ALA A 73 -2.80 -0.36 -2.27
C ALA A 73 -1.67 0.66 -2.50
N LYS A 74 -1.94 1.96 -2.35
CA LYS A 74 -0.90 3.00 -2.45
C LYS A 74 0.03 2.90 -1.26
N LYS A 75 1.33 2.88 -1.51
CA LYS A 75 2.35 2.86 -0.47
C LYS A 75 2.15 3.99 0.54
N PRO A 76 2.13 3.71 1.86
CA PRO A 76 2.08 4.76 2.86
C PRO A 76 3.32 5.65 2.72
N ARG A 77 3.12 6.95 2.61
CA ARG A 77 4.24 7.90 2.65
C ARG A 77 4.69 7.98 4.11
N PRO A 78 5.94 7.63 4.46
CA PRO A 78 6.39 7.75 5.84
C PRO A 78 6.34 9.22 6.26
N LYS A 79 5.33 9.58 7.07
CA LYS A 79 5.18 10.90 7.66
C LYS A 79 5.95 10.90 8.98
N GLY A 80 6.99 11.74 9.04
CA GLY A 80 7.76 11.98 10.26
C GLY A 80 8.96 11.04 10.50
N PRO A 81 9.77 11.37 11.52
CA PRO A 81 11.04 10.69 11.79
C PRO A 81 10.89 9.28 12.40
N ALA A 82 9.80 8.99 13.12
CA ALA A 82 9.57 7.69 13.75
C ALA A 82 9.30 6.57 12.73
N ALA A 83 8.47 6.84 11.71
CA ALA A 83 8.23 5.91 10.60
C ALA A 83 9.51 5.63 9.78
N ARG A 84 10.42 6.61 9.70
CA ARG A 84 11.74 6.42 9.08
C ARG A 84 12.71 5.61 9.95
N GLN A 85 12.48 5.58 11.25
CA GLN A 85 13.35 4.88 12.21
C GLN A 85 12.98 3.39 12.34
N LEU A 86 11.71 3.03 12.18
CA LEU A 86 11.27 1.64 11.99
C LEU A 86 11.84 1.01 10.70
N LEU A 87 11.93 1.78 9.60
CA LEU A 87 12.61 1.34 8.38
C LEU A 87 14.12 1.04 8.57
N LEU A 88 14.71 1.48 9.68
CA LEU A 88 16.13 1.35 10.00
C LEU A 88 16.40 0.29 11.08
N SER A 89 15.38 -0.28 11.74
CA SER A 89 15.56 -1.16 12.90
C SER A 89 15.90 -2.61 12.56
N GLY A 90 15.99 -2.99 11.28
CA GLY A 90 16.59 -4.27 10.85
C GLY A 90 15.82 -5.55 11.19
N GLU A 91 14.78 -5.48 12.02
CA GLU A 91 13.86 -6.58 12.27
C GLU A 91 12.98 -6.82 11.04
N ARG A 92 13.22 -7.95 10.33
CA ARG A 92 12.42 -8.40 9.18
C ARG A 92 11.10 -9.00 9.67
N LYS A 93 10.17 -8.16 10.09
CA LYS A 93 8.74 -8.50 10.07
C LYS A 93 8.19 -8.09 8.71
N GLU A 94 7.38 -8.95 8.10
CA GLU A 94 6.62 -8.56 6.90
C GLU A 94 5.81 -7.31 7.27
N GLU A 95 6.14 -6.16 6.67
CA GLU A 95 5.48 -4.91 7.04
C GLU A 95 3.97 -5.09 6.80
N GLY A 96 3.10 -4.65 7.71
CA GLY A 96 1.63 -4.79 7.55
C GLY A 96 1.12 -4.22 6.21
N TRP A 97 1.87 -3.30 5.61
CA TRP A 97 1.66 -2.83 4.24
C TRP A 97 1.83 -3.91 3.17
N VAL A 98 2.85 -4.77 3.26
CA VAL A 98 3.10 -5.87 2.30
C VAL A 98 1.95 -6.86 2.38
N ILE A 99 1.59 -7.31 3.59
CA ILE A 99 0.46 -8.23 3.83
C ILE A 99 -0.83 -7.67 3.23
N ARG A 100 -1.14 -6.40 3.53
CA ARG A 100 -2.31 -5.72 2.96
C ARG A 100 -2.28 -5.71 1.44
N ARG A 101 -1.16 -5.28 0.84
CA ARG A 101 -1.08 -5.13 -0.62
C ARG A 101 -1.16 -6.48 -1.33
N ARG A 102 -0.58 -7.52 -0.75
CA ARG A 102 -0.69 -8.91 -1.20
C ARG A 102 -2.15 -9.36 -1.21
N CYS A 103 -2.86 -9.18 -0.09
CA CYS A 103 -4.28 -9.47 0.03
C CYS A 103 -5.12 -8.70 -1.01
N ILE A 104 -4.86 -7.41 -1.21
CA ILE A 104 -5.57 -6.61 -2.21
C ILE A 104 -5.39 -7.17 -3.64
N PHE A 105 -4.16 -7.56 -4.00
CA PHE A 105 -3.90 -8.12 -5.34
C PHE A 105 -4.58 -9.49 -5.50
N GLN A 106 -4.62 -10.31 -4.45
CA GLN A 106 -5.36 -11.57 -4.45
C GLN A 106 -6.87 -11.33 -4.62
N ILE A 107 -7.46 -10.33 -3.93
CA ILE A 107 -8.86 -9.95 -4.11
C ILE A 107 -9.11 -9.54 -5.56
N TRP A 108 -8.24 -8.71 -6.15
CA TRP A 108 -8.40 -8.28 -7.55
C TRP A 108 -8.31 -9.44 -8.53
N GLY A 109 -7.38 -10.37 -8.33
CA GLY A 109 -7.28 -11.58 -9.15
C GLY A 109 -8.53 -12.45 -9.03
N ALA A 110 -9.01 -12.70 -7.81
CA ALA A 110 -10.21 -13.49 -7.57
C ALA A 110 -11.47 -12.86 -8.19
N VAL A 111 -11.65 -11.54 -8.06
CA VAL A 111 -12.76 -10.81 -8.67
C VAL A 111 -12.67 -10.85 -10.19
N ALA A 112 -11.48 -10.69 -10.77
CA ALA A 112 -11.29 -10.78 -12.23
C ALA A 112 -11.57 -12.18 -12.80
N SER A 113 -11.36 -13.23 -12.00
CA SER A 113 -11.72 -14.61 -12.36
C SER A 113 -13.22 -14.88 -12.20
N ALA A 114 -13.87 -14.27 -11.21
CA ALA A 114 -15.27 -14.52 -10.89
C ALA A 114 -16.27 -13.69 -11.74
N LEU A 115 -15.88 -12.51 -12.20
CA LEU A 115 -16.73 -11.64 -13.01
C LEU A 115 -16.56 -11.88 -14.51
N ASP A 116 -17.64 -11.63 -15.24
CA ASP A 116 -17.62 -11.61 -16.71
C ASP A 116 -16.73 -10.48 -17.25
N PRO A 117 -16.08 -10.67 -18.42
CA PRO A 117 -15.22 -9.67 -19.01
C PRO A 117 -15.90 -8.30 -19.18
N GLU A 118 -17.17 -8.26 -19.57
CA GLU A 118 -17.93 -7.02 -19.76
C GLU A 118 -18.14 -6.24 -18.45
N ARG A 119 -18.43 -6.95 -17.36
CA ARG A 119 -18.54 -6.35 -16.02
C ARG A 119 -17.17 -5.89 -15.48
N MET A 120 -16.10 -6.54 -15.92
CA MET A 120 -14.74 -6.25 -15.47
C MET A 120 -14.12 -5.03 -16.18
N ARG A 121 -14.38 -4.85 -17.48
CA ARG A 121 -13.86 -3.73 -18.30
C ARG A 121 -13.95 -2.34 -17.61
N PRO A 122 -15.10 -1.87 -17.09
CA PRO A 122 -15.20 -0.55 -16.46
C PRO A 122 -14.41 -0.43 -15.14
N LEU A 123 -14.01 -1.56 -14.53
CA LEU A 123 -13.28 -1.60 -13.27
C LEU A 123 -11.75 -1.51 -13.47
N ILE A 124 -11.27 -1.76 -14.69
CA ILE A 124 -9.83 -1.79 -15.02
C ILE A 124 -9.12 -0.47 -14.75
N PRO A 125 -9.66 0.72 -15.08
CA PRO A 125 -9.03 1.99 -14.76
C PRO A 125 -8.79 2.21 -13.25
N ILE A 126 -9.49 1.48 -12.38
CA ILE A 126 -9.34 1.57 -10.92
C ILE A 126 -8.19 0.69 -10.43
N ILE A 127 -8.09 -0.54 -10.96
CA ILE A 127 -7.12 -1.56 -10.55
C ILE A 127 -5.74 -1.29 -11.18
N LEU A 128 -5.73 -1.09 -12.50
CA LEU A 128 -4.52 -1.13 -13.32
C LEU A 128 -3.44 -0.11 -12.91
N PRO A 129 -3.76 1.14 -12.49
CA PRO A 129 -2.74 2.08 -12.03
C PRO A 129 -1.94 1.60 -10.82
N ALA A 130 -2.59 0.89 -9.89
CA ALA A 130 -1.95 0.42 -8.66
C ALA A 130 -1.05 -0.80 -8.91
N VAL A 131 -1.45 -1.67 -9.84
CA VAL A 131 -0.70 -2.85 -10.28
C VAL A 131 0.49 -2.42 -11.15
N TYR A 132 0.27 -1.53 -12.13
CA TYR A 132 1.33 -0.97 -12.97
C TYR A 132 2.46 -0.34 -12.13
N LEU A 133 2.11 0.48 -11.13
CA LEU A 133 3.09 1.08 -10.23
C LEU A 133 3.79 0.06 -9.33
N ALA A 134 3.20 -1.12 -9.10
CA ALA A 134 3.82 -2.18 -8.32
C ALA A 134 4.92 -2.89 -9.13
N THR A 135 4.63 -3.21 -10.39
CA THR A 135 5.50 -3.98 -11.29
C THR A 135 6.62 -3.14 -11.92
N GLU A 136 6.49 -1.81 -11.91
CA GLU A 136 7.50 -0.93 -12.49
C GLU A 136 8.86 -1.03 -11.78
N LYS A 137 9.91 -1.39 -12.53
CA LYS A 137 11.30 -1.58 -12.05
C LYS A 137 11.84 -0.37 -11.28
N LYS A 138 11.50 0.84 -11.71
CA LYS A 138 11.88 2.11 -11.06
C LYS A 138 10.70 2.70 -10.30
N ASN A 139 10.24 2.05 -9.24
CA ASN A 139 9.33 2.69 -8.30
C ASN A 139 10.15 3.53 -7.29
N PRO A 140 10.20 4.88 -7.42
CA PRO A 140 11.12 5.76 -6.67
C PRO A 140 10.83 5.87 -5.16
N GLY A 141 9.97 5.00 -4.62
CA GLY A 141 9.61 4.94 -3.21
C GLY A 141 9.87 3.59 -2.54
N THR A 142 10.42 2.59 -3.24
CA THR A 142 10.54 1.22 -2.72
C THR A 142 11.97 0.73 -2.84
N ARG A 143 12.57 0.39 -1.69
CA ARG A 143 13.84 -0.34 -1.66
C ARG A 143 13.53 -1.79 -2.07
N PRO A 144 14.35 -2.42 -2.93
CA PRO A 144 14.22 -3.85 -3.18
C PRO A 144 14.42 -4.60 -1.87
N ASP A 145 13.39 -5.31 -1.45
CA ASP A 145 13.40 -6.29 -0.37
C ASP A 145 12.53 -7.49 -0.80
N GLU A 146 12.69 -8.60 -0.10
CA GLU A 146 12.07 -9.88 -0.47
C GLU A 146 10.53 -9.78 -0.57
N GLY A 147 9.89 -9.06 0.37
CA GLY A 147 8.45 -8.83 0.34
C GLY A 147 7.98 -7.96 -0.84
N THR A 148 8.79 -7.02 -1.31
CA THR A 148 8.42 -6.21 -2.49
C THR A 148 8.66 -6.93 -3.80
N GLU A 149 9.55 -7.92 -3.85
CA GLU A 149 9.72 -8.76 -5.04
C GLU A 149 8.53 -9.69 -5.23
N GLN A 150 8.08 -10.36 -4.17
CA GLN A 150 6.85 -11.18 -4.20
C GLN A 150 5.62 -10.37 -4.64
N LEU A 151 5.53 -9.10 -4.23
CA LEU A 151 4.46 -8.21 -4.69
C LEU A 151 4.55 -7.85 -6.18
N LYS A 152 5.75 -7.76 -6.75
CA LYS A 152 5.92 -7.53 -8.19
C LYS A 152 5.51 -8.75 -8.97
N GLU A 153 5.94 -9.94 -8.54
CA GLU A 153 5.56 -11.21 -9.17
C GLU A 153 4.04 -11.37 -9.18
N LEU A 154 3.39 -11.17 -8.04
CA LEU A 154 1.94 -11.21 -7.93
C LEU A 154 1.26 -10.14 -8.81
N GLY A 155 1.87 -8.95 -8.90
CA GLY A 155 1.41 -7.89 -9.79
C GLY A 155 1.51 -8.28 -11.27
N SER A 156 2.61 -8.92 -11.70
CA SER A 156 2.79 -9.39 -13.07
C SER A 156 1.81 -10.50 -13.41
N GLN A 157 1.65 -11.50 -12.52
CA GLN A 157 0.64 -12.55 -12.68
C GLN A 157 -0.77 -11.97 -12.83
N LEU A 158 -1.10 -10.92 -12.08
CA LEU A 158 -2.37 -10.23 -12.20
C LEU A 158 -2.51 -9.50 -13.54
N LEU A 159 -1.45 -8.86 -14.06
CA LEU A 159 -1.49 -8.25 -15.39
C LEU A 159 -1.74 -9.28 -16.48
N ASP A 160 -1.06 -10.43 -16.41
CA ASP A 160 -1.24 -11.53 -17.38
C ASP A 160 -2.66 -12.08 -17.33
N LEU A 161 -3.19 -12.30 -16.11
CA LEU A 161 -4.59 -12.72 -15.92
C LEU A 161 -5.58 -11.72 -16.51
N LEU A 162 -5.39 -10.42 -16.27
CA LEU A 162 -6.26 -9.38 -16.83
C LEU A 162 -6.18 -9.33 -18.36
N GLN A 163 -5.00 -9.52 -18.94
CA GLN A 163 -4.81 -9.54 -20.39
C GLN A 163 -5.56 -10.71 -21.04
N VAL A 164 -5.44 -11.91 -20.46
CA VAL A 164 -6.15 -13.10 -20.95
C VAL A 164 -7.66 -12.94 -20.83
N ARG A 165 -8.15 -12.43 -19.69
CA ARG A 165 -9.60 -12.31 -19.41
C ARG A 165 -10.30 -11.25 -20.24
N LEU A 166 -9.65 -10.12 -20.53
CA LEU A 166 -10.28 -8.97 -21.20
C LEU A 166 -10.08 -8.95 -22.71
N GLY A 167 -9.14 -9.76 -23.20
CA GLY A 167 -8.64 -9.71 -24.57
C GLY A 167 -7.48 -8.72 -24.72
N HIS A 168 -6.57 -9.07 -25.62
CA HIS A 168 -5.31 -8.36 -25.82
C HIS A 168 -5.50 -6.88 -26.21
N GLN A 169 -6.44 -6.62 -27.13
CA GLN A 169 -6.66 -5.27 -27.67
C GLN A 169 -7.13 -4.29 -26.59
N TYR A 170 -8.22 -4.62 -25.89
CA TYR A 170 -8.76 -3.78 -24.82
C TYR A 170 -7.73 -3.55 -23.70
N PHE A 171 -7.05 -4.62 -23.29
CA PHE A 171 -6.04 -4.52 -22.25
C PHE A 171 -4.88 -3.60 -22.67
N ALA A 172 -4.37 -3.75 -23.90
CA ALA A 172 -3.26 -2.93 -24.40
C ALA A 172 -3.62 -1.44 -24.43
N GLU A 173 -4.84 -1.09 -24.85
CA GLU A 173 -5.35 0.28 -24.84
C GLU A 173 -5.40 0.84 -23.41
N ALA A 174 -6.10 0.16 -22.50
CA ALA A 174 -6.22 0.58 -21.10
C ALA A 174 -4.86 0.68 -20.40
N PHE A 175 -3.94 -0.24 -20.68
CA PHE A 175 -2.58 -0.23 -20.14
C PHE A 175 -1.78 0.97 -20.63
N ASN A 176 -1.85 1.28 -21.92
CA ASN A 176 -1.18 2.45 -22.49
C ASN A 176 -1.75 3.77 -21.97
N GLN A 177 -3.07 3.86 -21.80
CA GLN A 177 -3.72 5.01 -21.17
C GLN A 177 -3.21 5.22 -19.74
N VAL A 178 -3.19 4.16 -18.92
CA VAL A 178 -2.68 4.25 -17.55
C VAL A 178 -1.19 4.64 -17.51
N ARG A 179 -0.38 4.07 -18.40
CA ARG A 179 1.05 4.39 -18.53
C ARG A 179 1.26 5.88 -18.85
N THR A 180 0.55 6.40 -19.84
CA THR A 180 0.66 7.80 -20.26
C THR A 180 0.16 8.77 -19.19
N GLU A 181 -0.96 8.47 -18.53
CA GLU A 181 -1.47 9.27 -17.41
C GLU A 181 -0.48 9.34 -16.24
N ILE A 182 0.13 8.21 -15.88
CA ILE A 182 1.10 8.16 -14.79
C ILE A 182 2.35 8.98 -15.15
N ALA A 183 2.83 8.87 -16.38
CA ALA A 183 3.94 9.67 -16.89
C ALA A 183 3.61 11.17 -16.86
N ALA A 184 2.43 11.57 -17.35
CA ALA A 184 1.95 12.95 -17.31
C ALA A 184 1.85 13.49 -15.87
N LYS A 185 1.26 12.72 -14.94
CA LYS A 185 1.19 13.06 -13.52
C LYS A 185 2.58 13.20 -12.88
N ARG A 186 3.59 12.48 -13.35
CA ARG A 186 4.99 12.63 -12.89
C ARG A 186 5.63 13.88 -13.46
N ALA A 187 5.46 14.14 -14.76
CA ALA A 187 5.94 15.34 -15.43
C ALA A 187 5.35 16.61 -14.79
N GLN A 188 4.04 16.65 -14.57
CA GLN A 188 3.35 17.75 -13.89
C GLN A 188 3.88 17.97 -12.46
N ARG A 189 4.12 16.89 -11.70
CA ARG A 189 4.73 16.99 -10.36
C ARG A 189 6.17 17.53 -10.42
N SER A 190 6.93 17.17 -11.44
CA SER A 190 8.29 17.69 -11.66
C SER A 190 8.26 19.18 -12.02
N ALA A 191 7.43 19.57 -12.98
CA ALA A 191 7.22 20.96 -13.39
C ALA A 191 6.78 21.84 -12.21
N ARG A 192 5.77 21.40 -11.45
CA ARG A 192 5.30 22.12 -10.25
C ARG A 192 6.40 22.33 -9.22
N ARG A 193 7.26 21.33 -8.99
CA ARG A 193 8.41 21.47 -8.08
C ARG A 193 9.46 22.45 -8.60
N LYS A 194 9.63 22.55 -9.91
CA LYS A 194 10.53 23.55 -10.52
C LYS A 194 9.94 24.95 -10.37
N MET A 195 8.67 25.15 -10.74
CA MET A 195 7.97 26.43 -10.61
C MET A 195 7.93 26.93 -9.16
N GLN A 196 7.64 26.06 -8.19
CA GLN A 196 7.66 26.43 -6.76
C GLN A 196 9.01 26.97 -6.29
N LYS A 197 10.13 26.51 -6.87
CA LYS A 197 11.46 27.02 -6.51
C LYS A 197 11.72 28.41 -7.09
N VAL A 198 11.11 28.71 -8.24
CA VAL A 198 11.22 30.01 -8.89
C VAL A 198 10.32 31.03 -8.19
N GLN A 199 9.09 30.63 -7.83
CA GLN A 199 8.11 31.50 -7.19
C GLN A 199 8.46 31.88 -5.73
N ASP A 200 9.10 30.98 -4.97
CA ASP A 200 9.52 31.26 -3.59
C ASP A 200 10.96 30.78 -3.32
N PRO A 201 11.96 31.57 -3.74
CA PRO A 201 13.37 31.22 -3.56
C PRO A 201 13.79 31.18 -2.09
N MET A 202 13.20 32.02 -1.22
CA MET A 202 13.52 32.09 0.20
C MET A 202 13.07 30.84 0.96
N GLN A 203 11.83 30.35 0.75
CA GLN A 203 11.41 29.07 1.33
C GLN A 203 12.21 27.90 0.76
N ALA A 204 12.56 27.92 -0.52
CA ALA A 204 13.40 26.88 -1.12
C ALA A 204 14.79 26.82 -0.45
N ALA A 205 15.41 27.99 -0.21
CA ALA A 205 16.67 28.10 0.52
C ALA A 205 16.54 27.60 1.97
N LYS A 206 15.49 28.01 2.69
CA LYS A 206 15.22 27.54 4.07
C LYS A 206 15.05 26.02 4.14
N ARG A 207 14.31 25.42 3.19
CA ARG A 207 14.15 23.96 3.07
C ARG A 207 15.48 23.26 2.74
N LYS A 208 16.31 23.86 1.88
CA LYS A 208 17.65 23.35 1.55
C LYS A 208 18.57 23.36 2.77
N MET A 209 18.62 24.45 3.52
CA MET A 209 19.37 24.55 4.78
C MET A 209 18.91 23.52 5.81
N ALA A 210 17.59 23.39 6.02
CA ALA A 210 17.04 22.39 6.93
C ALA A 210 17.36 20.95 6.49
N SER A 211 17.31 20.66 5.19
CA SER A 211 17.70 19.35 4.63
C SER A 211 19.18 19.06 4.88
N GLN A 212 20.05 20.04 4.67
CA GLN A 212 21.49 19.91 4.88
C GLN A 212 21.81 19.63 6.36
N GLN A 213 21.22 20.40 7.28
CA GLN A 213 21.36 20.17 8.72
C GLN A 213 20.90 18.76 9.12
N ASN A 214 19.77 18.29 8.55
CA ASN A 214 19.27 16.94 8.80
C ASN A 214 20.22 15.85 8.26
N LYS A 215 20.85 16.06 7.08
CA LYS A 215 21.86 15.15 6.54
C LYS A 215 23.08 15.04 7.46
N VAL A 216 23.55 16.17 7.98
CA VAL A 216 24.68 16.22 8.94
C VAL A 216 24.33 15.45 10.21
N LYS A 217 23.15 15.72 10.80
CA LYS A 217 22.65 15.00 11.98
C LYS A 217 22.52 13.49 11.74
N ALA A 218 22.03 13.09 10.57
CA ALA A 218 21.89 11.67 10.21
C ALA A 218 23.25 10.97 10.08
N LYS A 219 24.24 11.61 9.42
CA LYS A 219 25.61 11.09 9.32
C LYS A 219 26.26 10.93 10.70
N ARG A 220 26.09 11.93 11.58
CA ARG A 220 26.58 11.87 12.97
C ARG A 220 25.97 10.69 13.73
N ARG A 221 24.66 10.51 13.69
CA ARG A 221 23.97 9.36 14.31
C ARG A 221 24.47 8.01 13.79
N LYS A 222 24.76 7.91 12.49
CA LYS A 222 25.30 6.68 11.90
C LYS A 222 26.71 6.39 12.41
N LYS A 223 27.58 7.41 12.49
CA LYS A 223 28.92 7.28 13.07
C LYS A 223 28.88 6.88 14.55
N GLU A 224 28.01 7.52 15.34
CA GLU A 224 27.82 7.18 16.76
C GLU A 224 27.33 5.73 16.93
N LEU A 225 26.38 5.28 16.09
CA LEU A 225 25.92 3.90 16.10
C LEU A 225 27.05 2.92 15.74
N GLN A 226 27.82 3.20 14.69
CA GLN A 226 28.96 2.37 14.28
C GLN A 226 30.05 2.31 15.36
N LYS A 227 30.30 3.42 16.07
CA LYS A 227 31.22 3.45 17.20
C LYS A 227 30.73 2.57 18.34
N ALA A 228 29.45 2.68 18.72
CA ALA A 228 28.85 1.87 19.78
C ALA A 228 28.81 0.36 19.45
N ILE A 229 28.65 0.00 18.16
CA ILE A 229 28.78 -1.41 17.73
C ILE A 229 30.21 -1.90 17.96
N ARG A 230 31.21 -1.10 17.58
CA ARG A 230 32.64 -1.47 17.72
C ARG A 230 33.10 -1.54 19.18
N THR A 231 32.57 -0.69 20.05
CA THR A 231 32.93 -0.64 21.47
C THR A 231 32.11 -1.60 22.35
N GLY A 232 31.14 -2.33 21.79
CA GLY A 232 30.25 -3.21 22.56
C GLY A 232 29.18 -2.48 23.39
N GLU A 233 29.13 -1.15 23.35
CA GLU A 233 28.23 -0.31 24.17
C GLU A 233 26.83 -0.14 23.56
N LEU A 234 26.47 -0.95 22.55
CA LEU A 234 25.24 -0.83 21.79
C LEU A 234 23.99 -0.88 22.69
N ALA A 235 24.01 -1.74 23.71
CA ALA A 235 22.91 -1.92 24.66
C ALA A 235 22.62 -0.62 25.44
N MET A 236 23.66 0.06 25.95
CA MET A 236 23.51 1.34 26.65
C MET A 236 22.94 2.44 25.75
N VAL A 237 23.39 2.51 24.49
CA VAL A 237 22.90 3.51 23.53
C VAL A 237 21.42 3.26 23.17
N MET A 238 21.03 1.99 23.04
CA MET A 238 19.65 1.59 22.79
C MET A 238 18.75 1.91 23.98
N GLU A 239 19.18 1.61 25.21
CA GLU A 239 18.42 1.88 26.43
C GLU A 239 18.20 3.39 26.64
N LYS A 240 19.24 4.20 26.39
CA LYS A 240 19.15 5.67 26.48
C LYS A 240 18.16 6.24 25.46
N LYS A 241 18.10 5.68 24.24
CA LYS A 241 17.10 6.05 23.23
C LYS A 241 15.67 5.70 23.65
N VAL A 242 15.48 4.52 24.25
CA VAL A 242 14.15 4.09 24.75
C VAL A 242 13.65 5.02 25.86
N ARG A 243 14.52 5.40 26.82
CA ARG A 243 14.16 6.36 27.88
C ARG A 243 13.76 7.73 27.32
N VAL A 244 14.54 8.26 26.37
CA VAL A 244 14.24 9.56 25.72
C VAL A 244 12.92 9.49 24.94
N SER A 245 12.66 8.38 24.24
CA SER A 245 11.40 8.17 23.50
C SER A 245 10.20 8.14 24.44
N LYS A 246 10.28 7.42 25.57
CA LYS A 246 9.22 7.40 26.60
C LYS A 246 8.97 8.78 27.21
N LYS A 247 10.02 9.56 27.50
CA LYS A 247 9.90 10.92 28.06
C LYS A 247 9.24 11.89 27.07
N ASN A 248 9.58 11.80 25.78
CA ASN A 248 8.94 12.61 24.74
C ASN A 248 7.49 12.21 24.45
N LYS A 249 7.13 10.93 24.62
CA LYS A 249 5.75 10.46 24.47
C LYS A 249 4.86 11.04 25.57
N ARG A 250 5.32 11.03 26.83
CA ARG A 250 4.62 11.64 27.98
C ARG A 250 4.39 13.14 27.82
N ARG A 251 5.38 13.87 27.27
CA ARG A 251 5.27 15.32 27.01
C ARG A 251 4.32 15.72 25.88
N ARG A 252 3.85 14.77 25.06
CA ARG A 252 2.92 15.02 23.94
C ARG A 252 1.49 14.62 24.28
N SER A 253 1.28 13.96 25.41
CA SER A 253 -0.01 13.52 25.94
C SER A 253 -0.50 14.38 27.11
N SER A 254 0.21 15.47 27.40
CA SER A 254 -0.13 16.54 28.34
C SER A 254 -0.20 17.83 27.55
#